data_AF-A0A535RQ81-F1
#
_entry.id   AF-A0A535RQ81-F1
#
_cell.length_a   1.000
_cell.length_b   1.000
_cell.length_c   1.000
_cell.angle_alpha   90.00
_cell.angle_beta   90.00
_cell.angle_gamma   90.00
#
_symmetry.space_group_name_H-M   'P 1'
#
loop_
_entity.id
_entity.type
_entity.pdbx_description
1 polymer ?
#
loop_
_entity_poly.entity_id
_entity_poly.type
_entity_poly.pdbx_seq_one_letter_code
_entity_poly.pdbx_strand_id
1 'polypeptide(L)'
;WWLEHRRDAEGWLGYACSWESGQDVSTRFGPQQTGGSIIQHVRPVDLHASMAQGAEILAHWATLLAADEETSLDFQAEADWWKAIAIEFTVKTRLMWQDGWFHDYDAVANEWSDERDAMHLSPVFCGAAGWGQIEQLRSALAQPPSNNPYWRPLSWPPILMTVAGAASAAGMLSEAAELAYRFVDASYRSIDSRTPDEYGGIPGVTRENRRMVEQKYGVDYVNAGIEGYGWGALSIFLVIHHMLGLKEEEAGTLTVAPVLPQALRRSGAFYKLGPLPWGKQMLNVECVVKDARAYTMRVECSTRRWEWEGIWGEERKIVLL
;
A
#
# COMPACT_ATOMS: atom_id res chain seq x y z
N TRP A 1 -19.36 -12.83 -4.18
CA TRP A 1 -20.07 -11.71 -3.52
C TRP A 1 -19.93 -10.40 -4.30
N TRP A 2 -18.74 -9.75 -4.39
CA TRP A 2 -18.60 -8.46 -5.11
C TRP A 2 -19.12 -8.52 -6.56
N LEU A 3 -18.70 -9.54 -7.32
CA LEU A 3 -19.14 -9.75 -8.70
C LEU A 3 -20.66 -9.97 -8.84
N GLU A 4 -21.33 -10.42 -7.77
CA GLU A 4 -22.76 -10.74 -7.76
C GLU A 4 -23.61 -9.57 -7.26
N HIS A 5 -23.14 -8.82 -6.26
CA HIS A 5 -23.95 -7.83 -5.54
C HIS A 5 -23.49 -6.38 -5.70
N ARG A 6 -22.35 -6.15 -6.34
CA ARG A 6 -21.75 -4.82 -6.51
C ARG A 6 -21.40 -4.52 -7.96
N ARG A 7 -21.91 -5.33 -8.88
CA ARG A 7 -21.71 -5.21 -10.32
C ARG A 7 -22.98 -4.66 -10.97
N ASP A 8 -22.86 -3.55 -11.68
CA ASP A 8 -23.98 -2.96 -12.42
C ASP A 8 -24.30 -3.73 -13.72
N ALA A 9 -25.32 -3.30 -14.44
CA ALA A 9 -25.77 -3.95 -15.67
C ALA A 9 -24.75 -3.89 -16.82
N GLU A 10 -23.82 -2.93 -16.79
CA GLU A 10 -22.70 -2.80 -17.73
C GLU A 10 -21.45 -3.55 -17.23
N GLY A 11 -21.57 -4.18 -16.07
CA GLY A 11 -20.56 -4.99 -15.44
C GLY A 11 -19.54 -4.22 -14.61
N TRP A 12 -19.69 -2.91 -14.39
CA TRP A 12 -18.77 -2.13 -13.56
C TRP A 12 -19.07 -2.34 -12.09
N LEU A 13 -18.03 -2.24 -11.25
CA LEU A 13 -18.19 -2.34 -9.81
C LEU A 13 -18.49 -0.97 -9.19
N GLY A 14 -19.27 -0.97 -8.11
CA GLY A 14 -19.54 0.21 -7.31
C GLY A 14 -19.71 -0.13 -5.84
N TYR A 15 -19.68 0.89 -4.98
CA TYR A 15 -19.99 0.76 -3.55
C TYR A 15 -21.46 1.06 -3.29
N ALA A 16 -22.07 0.39 -2.32
CA ALA A 16 -23.43 0.69 -1.88
C ALA A 16 -23.53 2.07 -1.24
N CYS A 17 -22.57 2.41 -0.38
CA CYS A 17 -22.50 3.67 0.34
C CYS A 17 -21.05 4.02 0.68
N SER A 18 -20.81 5.25 1.13
CA SER A 18 -19.44 5.68 1.45
C SER A 18 -18.77 4.88 2.57
N TRP A 19 -19.53 4.32 3.53
CA TRP A 19 -18.99 3.36 4.51
C TRP A 19 -18.34 2.15 3.86
N GLU A 20 -18.93 1.63 2.79
CA GLU A 20 -18.39 0.45 2.10
C GLU A 20 -17.12 0.77 1.31
N SER A 21 -16.93 2.03 0.90
CA SER A 21 -15.69 2.49 0.28
C SER A 21 -14.53 2.62 1.27
N GLY A 22 -14.83 2.79 2.56
CA GLY A 22 -13.84 3.13 3.58
C GLY A 22 -13.32 4.57 3.49
N GLN A 23 -13.92 5.44 2.64
CA GLN A 23 -13.66 6.87 2.56
C GLN A 23 -14.94 7.68 2.82
N ASP A 24 -15.48 7.59 4.04
CA ASP A 24 -16.70 8.26 4.48
C ASP A 24 -16.71 9.76 4.17
N VAL A 25 -17.82 10.25 3.61
CA VAL A 25 -18.08 11.68 3.34
C VAL A 25 -16.96 12.32 2.48
N SER A 26 -16.26 11.50 1.69
CA SER A 26 -15.18 11.95 0.82
C SER A 26 -15.74 12.71 -0.38
N THR A 27 -15.25 13.92 -0.66
CA THR A 27 -15.69 14.71 -1.82
C THR A 27 -15.51 13.98 -3.15
N ARG A 28 -14.60 12.99 -3.18
CA ARG A 28 -14.41 12.01 -4.27
C ARG A 28 -15.73 11.43 -4.81
N PHE A 29 -16.71 11.18 -3.94
CA PHE A 29 -18.00 10.56 -4.31
C PHE A 29 -19.15 11.57 -4.38
N GLY A 30 -18.84 12.86 -4.56
CA GLY A 30 -19.83 13.92 -4.63
C GLY A 30 -20.47 14.29 -3.29
N PRO A 31 -21.54 15.11 -3.32
CA PRO A 31 -22.20 15.62 -2.12
C PRO A 31 -22.79 14.51 -1.25
N GLN A 32 -22.40 14.45 0.03
CA GLN A 32 -22.84 13.44 0.99
C GLN A 32 -23.26 14.08 2.31
N GLN A 33 -24.25 13.49 2.98
CA GLN A 33 -24.73 13.97 4.27
C GLN A 33 -24.08 13.24 5.45
N THR A 34 -23.81 11.94 5.28
CA THR A 34 -23.22 11.05 6.29
C THR A 34 -22.40 9.97 5.61
N GLY A 35 -21.62 9.18 6.38
CA GLY A 35 -20.92 8.00 5.83
C GLY A 35 -21.87 6.92 5.27
N GLY A 36 -23.16 6.94 5.61
CA GLY A 36 -24.17 6.05 5.03
C GLY A 36 -24.76 6.54 3.70
N SER A 37 -24.25 7.64 3.13
CA SER A 37 -24.77 8.19 1.87
C SER A 37 -24.57 7.19 0.72
N ILE A 38 -25.61 7.00 -0.09
CA ILE A 38 -25.61 6.06 -1.22
C ILE A 38 -24.72 6.61 -2.33
N ILE A 39 -23.74 5.80 -2.77
CA ILE A 39 -22.78 6.17 -3.81
C ILE A 39 -22.72 5.15 -4.95
N GLN A 40 -23.78 4.34 -5.12
CA GLN A 40 -23.88 3.30 -6.16
C GLN A 40 -23.76 3.82 -7.60
N HIS A 41 -23.92 5.13 -7.79
CA HIS A 41 -23.72 5.79 -9.07
C HIS A 41 -22.25 5.94 -9.44
N VAL A 42 -21.34 5.87 -8.47
CA VAL A 42 -19.90 5.99 -8.71
C VAL A 42 -19.30 4.62 -9.01
N ARG A 43 -18.51 4.57 -10.09
CA ARG A 43 -17.63 3.46 -10.44
C ARG A 43 -16.21 3.84 -10.00
N PRO A 44 -15.71 3.32 -8.87
CA PRO A 44 -14.49 3.82 -8.26
C PRO A 44 -13.28 3.02 -8.74
N VAL A 45 -12.18 3.72 -9.05
CA VAL A 45 -11.03 3.11 -9.72
C VAL A 45 -10.28 2.11 -8.86
N ASP A 46 -10.20 2.37 -7.56
CA ASP A 46 -9.57 1.49 -6.57
C ASP A 46 -10.29 0.16 -6.41
N LEU A 47 -11.62 0.12 -6.51
CA LEU A 47 -12.36 -1.14 -6.48
C LEU A 47 -12.05 -2.00 -7.71
N HIS A 48 -11.94 -1.38 -8.89
CA HIS A 48 -11.61 -2.09 -10.12
C HIS A 48 -10.17 -2.61 -10.10
N ALA A 49 -9.22 -1.76 -9.68
CA ALA A 49 -7.83 -2.13 -9.52
C ALA A 49 -7.66 -3.28 -8.51
N SER A 50 -8.35 -3.19 -7.36
CA SER A 50 -8.32 -4.22 -6.32
C SER A 50 -8.95 -5.54 -6.79
N MET A 51 -10.02 -5.48 -7.57
CA MET A 51 -10.63 -6.69 -8.17
C MET A 51 -9.67 -7.36 -9.16
N ALA A 52 -8.96 -6.59 -9.97
CA ALA A 52 -7.95 -7.13 -10.89
C ALA A 52 -6.86 -7.89 -10.10
N GLN A 53 -6.23 -7.24 -9.12
CA GLN A 53 -5.19 -7.86 -8.29
C GLN A 53 -5.71 -9.08 -7.51
N GLY A 54 -6.88 -8.95 -6.87
CA GLY A 54 -7.48 -10.04 -6.12
C GLY A 54 -7.75 -11.27 -6.99
N ALA A 55 -8.26 -11.05 -8.21
CA ALA A 55 -8.48 -12.12 -9.18
C ALA A 55 -7.17 -12.75 -9.69
N GLU A 56 -6.10 -11.97 -9.88
CA GLU A 56 -4.78 -12.53 -10.22
C GLU A 56 -4.22 -13.43 -9.11
N ILE A 57 -4.34 -13.00 -7.85
CA ILE A 57 -3.92 -13.79 -6.68
C ILE A 57 -4.71 -15.10 -6.61
N LEU A 58 -6.04 -15.04 -6.79
CA LEU A 58 -6.89 -16.24 -6.79
C LEU A 58 -6.58 -17.17 -7.95
N ALA A 59 -6.33 -16.65 -9.15
CA ALA A 59 -5.90 -17.45 -10.30
C ALA A 59 -4.55 -18.13 -10.02
N HIS A 60 -3.61 -17.44 -9.39
CA HIS A 60 -2.33 -18.01 -9.01
C HIS A 60 -2.48 -19.14 -7.98
N TRP A 61 -3.25 -18.92 -6.90
CA TRP A 61 -3.51 -19.97 -5.91
C TRP A 61 -4.23 -21.18 -6.50
N ALA A 62 -5.23 -20.97 -7.36
CA ALA A 62 -5.90 -22.06 -8.07
C ALA A 62 -4.92 -22.84 -8.96
N THR A 63 -3.98 -22.16 -9.64
CA THR A 63 -2.92 -22.83 -10.43
C THR A 63 -2.02 -23.70 -9.54
N LEU A 64 -1.64 -23.21 -8.36
CA LEU A 64 -0.83 -23.99 -7.41
C LEU A 64 -1.58 -25.23 -6.91
N LEU A 65 -2.89 -25.11 -6.64
CA LEU A 65 -3.72 -26.23 -6.19
C LEU A 65 -4.03 -27.23 -7.31
N ALA A 66 -4.13 -26.79 -8.56
CA ALA A 66 -4.31 -27.67 -9.72
C ALA A 66 -3.09 -28.57 -9.97
N ALA A 67 -1.90 -28.16 -9.51
CA ALA A 67 -0.69 -28.97 -9.56
C ALA A 67 -0.63 -30.04 -8.45
N ASP A 68 -1.56 -30.02 -7.49
CA ASP A 68 -1.68 -31.00 -6.41
C ASP A 68 -2.71 -32.08 -6.80
N GLU A 69 -2.23 -33.32 -6.98
CA GLU A 69 -3.00 -34.46 -7.50
C GLU A 69 -4.09 -34.97 -6.54
N GLU A 70 -4.14 -34.51 -5.28
CA GLU A 70 -5.07 -35.01 -4.26
C GLU A 70 -6.45 -34.30 -4.26
N THR A 71 -6.69 -33.36 -5.18
CA THR A 71 -7.87 -32.50 -5.13
C THR A 71 -9.05 -33.03 -5.97
N SER A 72 -10.27 -32.95 -5.42
CA SER A 72 -11.52 -33.36 -6.09
C SER A 72 -12.21 -32.22 -6.87
N LEU A 73 -11.64 -31.02 -6.82
CA LEU A 73 -12.15 -29.82 -7.50
C LEU A 73 -11.35 -29.56 -8.78
N ASP A 74 -12.01 -29.05 -9.82
CA ASP A 74 -11.34 -28.63 -11.05
C ASP A 74 -10.70 -27.25 -10.85
N PHE A 75 -9.56 -27.23 -10.17
CA PHE A 75 -8.82 -26.00 -9.92
C PHE A 75 -8.24 -25.36 -11.19
N GLN A 76 -8.10 -26.11 -12.28
CA GLN A 76 -7.69 -25.54 -13.56
C GLN A 76 -8.80 -24.66 -14.13
N ALA A 77 -10.06 -25.11 -14.09
CA ALA A 77 -11.20 -24.30 -14.49
C ALA A 77 -11.36 -23.03 -13.61
N GLU A 78 -11.13 -23.16 -12.29
CA GLU A 78 -11.13 -22.00 -11.38
C GLU A 78 -10.02 -21.00 -11.73
N ALA A 79 -8.80 -21.48 -12.02
CA ALA A 79 -7.69 -20.63 -12.41
C ALA A 79 -8.00 -19.84 -13.69
N ASP A 80 -8.56 -20.50 -14.71
CA ASP A 80 -8.93 -19.86 -15.97
C ASP A 80 -10.05 -18.83 -15.79
N TRP A 81 -11.04 -19.14 -14.95
CA TRP A 81 -12.11 -18.21 -14.63
C TRP A 81 -11.61 -16.96 -13.92
N TRP A 82 -10.81 -17.10 -12.85
CA TRP A 82 -10.25 -15.97 -12.13
C TRP A 82 -9.30 -15.14 -13.01
N LYS A 83 -8.55 -15.78 -13.89
CA LYS A 83 -7.71 -15.08 -14.88
C LYS A 83 -8.55 -14.23 -15.84
N ALA A 84 -9.70 -14.71 -16.27
CA ALA A 84 -10.62 -13.91 -17.10
C ALA A 84 -11.15 -12.68 -16.34
N ILE A 85 -11.49 -12.83 -15.05
CA ILE A 85 -11.89 -11.71 -14.18
C ILE A 85 -10.75 -10.70 -14.03
N ALA A 86 -9.52 -11.15 -13.78
CA ALA A 86 -8.35 -10.28 -13.69
C ALA A 86 -8.14 -9.44 -14.96
N ILE A 87 -8.25 -10.07 -16.13
CA ILE A 87 -8.15 -9.40 -17.43
C ILE A 87 -9.28 -8.38 -17.60
N GLU A 88 -10.53 -8.77 -17.30
CA GLU A 88 -11.68 -7.87 -17.41
C GLU A 88 -11.48 -6.59 -16.60
N PHE A 89 -11.10 -6.74 -15.32
CA PHE A 89 -10.95 -5.60 -14.42
C PHE A 89 -9.68 -4.80 -14.68
N THR A 90 -8.62 -5.42 -15.22
CA THR A 90 -7.46 -4.68 -15.72
C THR A 90 -7.84 -3.78 -16.90
N VAL A 91 -8.59 -4.30 -17.87
CA VAL A 91 -9.06 -3.51 -19.02
C VAL A 91 -9.96 -2.37 -18.56
N LYS A 92 -10.93 -2.65 -17.68
CA LYS A 92 -11.81 -1.62 -17.11
C LYS A 92 -11.05 -0.54 -16.38
N THR A 93 -10.12 -0.92 -15.50
CA THR A 93 -9.27 0.05 -14.79
C THR A 93 -8.51 0.94 -15.77
N ARG A 94 -7.99 0.39 -16.88
CA ARG A 94 -7.28 1.17 -17.90
C ARG A 94 -8.18 2.10 -18.70
N LEU A 95 -9.46 1.77 -18.89
CA LEU A 95 -10.44 2.67 -19.52
C LEU A 95 -10.76 3.89 -18.64
N MET A 96 -10.52 3.79 -17.34
CA MET A 96 -10.67 4.91 -16.39
C MET A 96 -9.51 5.92 -16.47
N TRP A 97 -8.54 5.70 -17.37
CA TRP A 97 -7.47 6.65 -17.63
C TRP A 97 -7.92 7.74 -18.60
N GLN A 98 -8.02 8.96 -18.11
CA GLN A 98 -8.41 10.14 -18.87
C GLN A 98 -7.40 11.26 -18.62
N ASP A 99 -6.96 11.93 -19.68
CA ASP A 99 -6.16 13.16 -19.60
C ASP A 99 -4.94 13.11 -18.65
N GLY A 100 -4.25 11.96 -18.63
CA GLY A 100 -3.04 11.78 -17.83
C GLY A 100 -3.28 11.38 -16.37
N TRP A 101 -4.50 10.95 -16.03
CA TRP A 101 -4.88 10.56 -14.67
C TRP A 101 -5.94 9.46 -14.67
N PHE A 102 -6.06 8.72 -13.56
CA PHE A 102 -7.15 7.76 -13.38
C PHE A 102 -8.32 8.44 -12.68
N HIS A 103 -9.52 8.29 -13.23
CA HIS A 103 -10.70 8.98 -12.73
C HIS A 103 -11.82 7.99 -12.39
N ASP A 104 -12.48 8.20 -11.25
CA ASP A 104 -13.77 7.60 -11.00
C ASP A 104 -14.80 8.08 -12.03
N TYR A 105 -15.82 7.27 -12.30
CA TYR A 105 -16.89 7.61 -13.23
C TYR A 105 -18.23 7.74 -12.51
N ASP A 106 -18.93 8.84 -12.73
CA ASP A 106 -20.32 9.02 -12.28
C ASP A 106 -21.27 8.53 -13.38
N ALA A 107 -21.94 7.42 -13.13
CA ALA A 107 -22.88 6.81 -14.08
C ALA A 107 -24.21 7.56 -14.20
N VAL A 108 -24.56 8.42 -13.24
CA VAL A 108 -25.78 9.25 -13.29
C VAL A 108 -25.53 10.54 -14.06
N ALA A 109 -24.42 11.23 -13.77
CA ALA A 109 -24.01 12.42 -14.49
C ALA A 109 -23.40 12.10 -15.86
N ASN A 110 -23.00 10.84 -16.09
CA ASN A 110 -22.36 10.35 -17.30
C ASN A 110 -21.07 11.12 -17.62
N GLU A 111 -20.25 11.30 -16.59
CA GLU A 111 -19.02 12.07 -16.64
C GLU A 111 -17.90 11.44 -15.79
N TRP A 112 -16.66 11.75 -16.15
CA TRP A 112 -15.50 11.44 -15.32
C TRP A 112 -15.40 12.47 -14.20
N SER A 113 -15.08 12.02 -13.00
CA SER A 113 -14.89 12.91 -11.85
C SER A 113 -13.69 13.84 -12.09
N ASP A 114 -13.80 15.13 -11.76
CA ASP A 114 -12.66 16.06 -11.79
C ASP A 114 -11.73 15.93 -10.57
N GLU A 115 -12.09 15.09 -9.60
CA GLU A 115 -11.30 14.90 -8.38
C GLU A 115 -9.99 14.16 -8.65
N ARG A 116 -8.93 14.60 -7.96
CA ARG A 116 -7.64 13.92 -7.94
C ARG A 116 -7.34 13.36 -6.58
N ASP A 117 -7.95 12.24 -6.23
CA ASP A 117 -7.73 11.59 -4.94
C ASP A 117 -6.50 10.67 -4.96
N ALA A 118 -5.87 10.48 -3.80
CA ALA A 118 -4.71 9.59 -3.67
C ALA A 118 -5.03 8.13 -4.02
N MET A 119 -6.28 7.69 -3.80
CA MET A 119 -6.73 6.35 -4.16
C MET A 119 -6.79 6.13 -5.68
N HIS A 120 -6.71 7.18 -6.49
CA HIS A 120 -6.58 7.04 -7.95
C HIS A 120 -5.18 6.54 -8.37
N LEU A 121 -4.23 6.42 -7.44
CA LEU A 121 -2.93 5.78 -7.66
C LEU A 121 -2.96 4.26 -7.43
N SER A 122 -4.08 3.71 -6.94
CA SER A 122 -4.26 2.27 -6.72
C SER A 122 -4.06 1.40 -7.97
N PRO A 123 -4.32 1.84 -9.23
CA PRO A 123 -4.00 1.03 -10.40
C PRO A 123 -2.52 0.69 -10.53
N VAL A 124 -1.63 1.58 -10.05
CA VAL A 124 -0.19 1.31 -10.02
C VAL A 124 0.14 0.31 -8.92
N PHE A 125 -0.42 0.49 -7.72
CA PHE A 125 -0.23 -0.43 -6.59
C PHE A 125 -0.70 -1.86 -6.90
N CYS A 126 -1.85 -1.98 -7.56
CA CYS A 126 -2.47 -3.25 -7.91
C CYS A 126 -1.95 -3.86 -9.22
N GLY A 127 -0.99 -3.24 -9.90
CA GLY A 127 -0.42 -3.75 -11.15
C GLY A 127 -1.32 -3.62 -12.40
N ALA A 128 -2.46 -2.92 -12.29
CA ALA A 128 -3.40 -2.73 -13.40
C ALA A 128 -2.94 -1.63 -14.39
N ALA A 129 -2.14 -0.66 -13.94
CA ALA A 129 -1.62 0.42 -14.78
C ALA A 129 -0.54 -0.07 -15.77
N GLY A 130 -0.56 0.46 -16.99
CA GLY A 130 0.50 0.26 -17.98
C GLY A 130 1.70 1.19 -17.75
N TRP A 131 2.87 0.82 -18.29
CA TRP A 131 4.12 1.56 -18.10
C TRP A 131 4.02 3.05 -18.49
N GLY A 132 3.39 3.36 -19.64
CA GLY A 132 3.22 4.75 -20.07
C GLY A 132 2.32 5.59 -19.15
N GLN A 133 1.41 4.96 -18.41
CA GLN A 133 0.59 5.63 -17.38
C GLN A 133 1.43 5.86 -16.11
N ILE A 134 2.21 4.86 -15.70
CA ILE A 134 3.12 4.94 -14.54
C ILE A 134 4.12 6.10 -14.70
N GLU A 135 4.74 6.23 -15.88
CA GLU A 135 5.71 7.30 -16.14
C GLU A 135 5.08 8.70 -16.00
N GLN A 136 3.84 8.88 -16.44
CA GLN A 136 3.10 10.15 -16.27
C GLN A 136 2.73 10.41 -14.80
N LEU A 137 2.54 9.37 -14.01
CA LEU A 137 2.17 9.47 -12.59
C LEU A 137 3.38 9.68 -11.66
N ARG A 138 4.63 9.58 -12.11
CA ARG A 138 5.82 9.67 -11.24
C ARG A 138 5.81 10.88 -10.30
N SER A 139 5.45 12.05 -10.79
CA SER A 139 5.39 13.26 -9.95
C SER A 139 4.34 13.14 -8.84
N ALA A 140 3.18 12.54 -9.13
CA ALA A 140 2.13 12.32 -8.15
C ALA A 140 2.45 11.16 -7.20
N LEU A 141 3.22 10.15 -7.65
CA LEU A 141 3.71 9.09 -6.77
C LEU A 141 4.72 9.64 -5.75
N ALA A 142 5.60 10.56 -6.17
CA ALA A 142 6.53 11.24 -5.26
C ALA A 142 5.80 12.21 -4.30
N GLN A 143 4.74 12.86 -4.77
CA GLN A 143 3.93 13.80 -4.00
C GLN A 143 2.43 13.51 -4.20
N PRO A 144 1.88 12.56 -3.45
CA PRO A 144 0.49 12.16 -3.62
C PRO A 144 -0.48 13.32 -3.38
N PRO A 145 -1.60 13.39 -4.15
CA PRO A 145 -2.60 14.42 -3.98
C PRO A 145 -3.11 14.49 -2.53
N SER A 146 -3.32 15.71 -2.04
CA SER A 146 -3.79 15.99 -0.68
C SER A 146 -4.91 17.03 -0.64
N ASN A 147 -5.57 17.22 -1.79
CA ASN A 147 -6.76 18.06 -1.98
C ASN A 147 -7.92 17.64 -1.07
N ASN A 148 -8.05 16.33 -0.77
CA ASN A 148 -9.04 15.85 0.20
C ASN A 148 -8.56 16.15 1.63
N PRO A 149 -9.18 17.12 2.34
CA PRO A 149 -8.69 17.55 3.65
C PRO A 149 -8.86 16.48 4.73
N TYR A 150 -9.84 15.58 4.56
CA TYR A 150 -10.14 14.50 5.49
C TYR A 150 -9.33 13.24 5.20
N TRP A 151 -9.21 12.85 3.93
CA TRP A 151 -8.56 11.60 3.50
C TRP A 151 -7.16 11.81 2.94
N ARG A 152 -6.31 12.55 3.67
CA ARG A 152 -4.94 12.85 3.23
C ARG A 152 -4.07 11.57 3.25
N PRO A 153 -3.15 11.41 2.28
CA PRO A 153 -2.32 10.21 2.16
C PRO A 153 -1.55 9.83 3.43
N LEU A 154 -0.92 10.80 4.09
CA LEU A 154 -0.11 10.57 5.30
C LEU A 154 -0.94 10.63 6.59
N SER A 155 -2.25 10.87 6.49
CA SER A 155 -3.16 10.85 7.63
C SER A 155 -3.70 9.45 7.90
N TRP A 156 -3.88 8.63 6.87
CA TRP A 156 -4.56 7.35 6.98
C TRP A 156 -3.61 6.20 6.58
N PRO A 157 -3.32 5.26 7.50
CA PRO A 157 -2.43 4.14 7.21
C PRO A 157 -2.80 3.33 5.94
N PRO A 158 -4.10 3.02 5.68
CA PRO A 158 -4.49 2.33 4.45
C PRO A 158 -4.18 3.12 3.17
N ILE A 159 -4.43 4.44 3.15
CA ILE A 159 -4.13 5.28 1.98
C ILE A 159 -2.62 5.37 1.79
N LEU A 160 -1.86 5.52 2.88
CA LEU A 160 -0.40 5.48 2.82
C LEU A 160 0.12 4.17 2.23
N MET A 161 -0.44 3.03 2.66
CA MET A 161 -0.06 1.73 2.12
C MET A 161 -0.24 1.70 0.59
N THR A 162 -1.36 2.22 0.09
CA THR A 162 -1.62 2.33 -1.35
C THR A 162 -0.60 3.20 -2.06
N VAL A 163 -0.30 4.41 -1.58
CA VAL A 163 0.60 5.32 -2.30
C VAL A 163 2.08 4.93 -2.19
N ALA A 164 2.52 4.40 -1.04
CA ALA A 164 3.88 3.87 -0.89
C ALA A 164 4.05 2.58 -1.71
N GLY A 165 3.04 1.73 -1.72
CA GLY A 165 2.98 0.55 -2.57
C GLY A 165 3.02 0.89 -4.06
N ALA A 166 2.24 1.88 -4.50
CA ALA A 166 2.26 2.39 -5.87
C ALA A 166 3.63 2.94 -6.27
N ALA A 167 4.26 3.77 -5.41
CA ALA A 167 5.61 4.26 -5.65
C ALA A 167 6.62 3.11 -5.77
N SER A 168 6.54 2.11 -4.88
CA SER A 168 7.38 0.91 -4.95
C SER A 168 7.16 0.13 -6.25
N ALA A 169 5.90 -0.07 -6.67
CA ALA A 169 5.57 -0.77 -7.91
C ALA A 169 6.06 -0.01 -9.16
N ALA A 170 6.20 1.31 -9.09
CA ALA A 170 6.80 2.15 -10.13
C ALA A 170 8.35 2.18 -10.12
N GLY A 171 8.99 1.38 -9.25
CA GLY A 171 10.44 1.39 -9.06
C GLY A 171 10.98 2.63 -8.32
N MET A 172 10.11 3.42 -7.70
CA MET A 172 10.44 4.63 -6.93
C MET A 172 10.69 4.28 -5.47
N LEU A 173 11.68 3.41 -5.21
CA LEU A 173 11.89 2.83 -3.88
C LEU A 173 12.27 3.88 -2.82
N SER A 174 12.99 4.94 -3.21
CA SER A 174 13.36 6.02 -2.29
C SER A 174 12.16 6.86 -1.88
N GLU A 175 11.28 7.16 -2.82
CA GLU A 175 10.04 7.89 -2.57
C GLU A 175 9.07 7.06 -1.72
N ALA A 176 8.94 5.76 -1.99
CA ALA A 176 8.15 4.84 -1.17
C ALA A 176 8.66 4.80 0.28
N ALA A 177 9.98 4.69 0.48
CA ALA A 177 10.60 4.69 1.81
C ALA A 177 10.40 6.02 2.55
N GLU A 178 10.50 7.16 1.84
CA GLU A 178 10.30 8.49 2.43
C GLU A 178 8.84 8.72 2.85
N LEU A 179 7.88 8.31 2.02
CA LEU A 179 6.46 8.34 2.37
C LEU A 179 6.17 7.50 3.62
N ALA A 180 6.68 6.25 3.63
CA ALA A 180 6.58 5.36 4.78
C ALA A 180 7.17 6.00 6.05
N TYR A 181 8.37 6.57 5.95
CA TYR A 181 9.07 7.17 7.09
C TYR A 181 8.34 8.34 7.71
N ARG A 182 7.80 9.26 6.91
CA ARG A 182 7.07 10.42 7.44
C ARG A 182 5.92 10.00 8.36
N PHE A 183 5.23 8.92 8.02
CA PHE A 183 4.17 8.37 8.86
C PHE A 183 4.68 7.56 10.04
N VAL A 184 5.69 6.70 9.82
CA VAL A 184 6.29 5.87 10.87
C VAL A 184 6.91 6.75 11.95
N ASP A 185 7.67 7.77 11.57
CA ASP A 185 8.32 8.72 12.49
C ASP A 185 7.28 9.46 13.34
N ALA A 186 6.23 9.99 12.72
CA ALA A 186 5.11 10.60 13.45
C ALA A 186 4.42 9.60 14.40
N SER A 187 4.31 8.34 13.98
CA SER A 187 3.66 7.30 14.79
C SER A 187 4.47 6.87 16.00
N TYR A 188 5.75 6.60 15.80
CA TYR A 188 6.61 6.14 16.87
C TYR A 188 6.98 7.26 17.84
N ARG A 189 7.01 8.53 17.43
CA ARG A 189 7.12 9.65 18.39
C ARG A 189 6.01 9.63 19.45
N SER A 190 4.79 9.29 19.06
CA SER A 190 3.68 9.15 19.99
C SER A 190 3.74 7.83 20.76
N ILE A 191 3.95 6.71 20.06
CA ILE A 191 3.90 5.37 20.66
C ILE A 191 5.03 5.21 21.68
N ASP A 192 6.23 5.72 21.39
CA ASP A 192 7.40 5.64 22.25
C ASP A 192 7.46 6.75 23.31
N SER A 193 6.50 7.69 23.29
CA SER A 193 6.40 8.71 24.33
C SER A 193 6.21 8.07 25.70
N ARG A 194 6.65 8.73 26.77
CA ARG A 194 6.39 8.28 28.16
C ARG A 194 5.17 8.94 28.79
N THR A 195 4.65 9.98 28.14
CA THR A 195 3.50 10.76 28.62
C THR A 195 2.53 10.98 27.46
N PRO A 196 1.25 11.20 27.74
CA PRO A 196 0.33 11.67 26.73
C PRO A 196 0.84 12.93 26.03
N ASP A 197 0.66 13.01 24.70
CA ASP A 197 0.97 14.23 23.97
C ASP A 197 -0.14 15.28 24.13
N GLU A 198 0.09 16.50 23.64
CA GLU A 198 -0.87 17.62 23.73
C GLU A 198 -2.18 17.36 22.96
N TYR A 199 -2.22 16.32 22.11
CA TYR A 199 -3.37 15.87 21.34
C TYR A 199 -4.04 14.62 21.93
N GLY A 200 -3.65 14.22 23.14
CA GLY A 200 -4.25 13.09 23.88
C GLY A 200 -3.71 11.71 23.50
N GLY A 201 -2.61 11.63 22.76
CA GLY A 201 -1.86 10.43 22.40
C GLY A 201 -1.46 9.54 23.57
N ILE A 202 -2.15 8.44 23.87
CA ILE A 202 -1.66 7.49 24.88
C ILE A 202 -0.40 6.75 24.35
N PRO A 203 0.71 6.74 25.11
CA PRO A 203 1.87 5.90 24.84
C PRO A 203 1.54 4.43 24.59
N GLY A 204 2.26 3.79 23.65
CA GLY A 204 2.11 2.37 23.37
C GLY A 204 0.86 1.99 22.57
N VAL A 205 0.05 2.97 22.12
CA VAL A 205 -1.25 2.70 21.48
C VAL A 205 -1.26 3.21 20.03
N THR A 206 -1.70 2.35 19.10
CA THR A 206 -1.89 2.71 17.70
C THR A 206 -3.09 3.64 17.51
N ARG A 207 -3.11 4.38 16.41
CA ARG A 207 -4.18 5.33 16.07
C ARG A 207 -4.86 4.94 14.76
N GLU A 208 -6.14 5.29 14.68
CA GLU A 208 -6.92 5.20 13.45
C GLU A 208 -6.36 6.11 12.35
N ASN A 209 -6.11 7.37 12.67
CA ASN A 209 -5.57 8.32 11.70
C ASN A 209 -4.68 9.36 12.39
N ARG A 210 -4.14 10.27 11.58
CA ARG A 210 -3.38 11.43 12.01
C ARG A 210 -3.98 12.69 11.41
N ARG A 211 -3.86 13.79 12.14
CA ARG A 211 -4.24 15.11 11.64
C ARG A 211 -3.00 15.85 11.17
N MET A 212 -3.08 16.41 9.97
CA MET A 212 -2.10 17.37 9.47
C MET A 212 -2.22 18.67 10.26
N VAL A 213 -1.11 19.17 10.78
CA VAL A 213 -1.02 20.51 11.38
C VAL A 213 0.07 21.32 10.70
N GLU A 214 -0.23 22.56 10.37
CA GLU A 214 0.74 23.49 9.83
C GLU A 214 1.64 24.02 10.96
N GLN A 215 2.94 23.98 10.72
CA GLN A 215 3.97 24.49 11.61
C GLN A 215 4.69 25.66 10.93
N LYS A 216 5.41 26.46 11.73
CA LYS A 216 6.18 27.62 11.22
C LYS A 216 7.15 27.26 10.08
N TYR A 217 7.68 26.04 10.07
CA TYR A 217 8.67 25.58 9.09
C TYR A 217 8.27 24.30 8.35
N GLY A 218 6.97 24.03 8.19
CA GLY A 218 6.50 22.90 7.42
C GLY A 218 5.19 22.31 7.91
N VAL A 219 5.01 21.02 7.66
CA VAL A 219 3.82 20.27 8.04
C VAL A 219 4.22 19.18 9.03
N ASP A 220 3.42 19.00 10.09
CA ASP A 220 3.55 17.91 11.03
C ASP A 220 2.27 17.06 11.07
N TYR A 221 2.38 15.84 11.58
CA TYR A 221 1.27 14.89 11.69
C TYR A 221 1.10 14.45 13.13
N VAL A 222 0.03 14.94 13.74
CA VAL A 222 -0.26 14.72 15.15
C VAL A 222 -1.36 13.68 15.33
N ASN A 223 -1.50 13.18 16.55
CA ASN A 223 -2.52 12.17 16.85
C ASN A 223 -3.94 12.68 16.60
N ALA A 224 -4.77 11.80 16.06
CA ALA A 224 -6.19 12.01 15.80
C ALA A 224 -6.92 10.65 15.76
N GLY A 225 -8.23 10.69 15.59
CA GLY A 225 -9.06 9.50 15.48
C GLY A 225 -9.06 8.62 16.73
N ILE A 226 -9.58 7.41 16.57
CA ILE A 226 -9.77 6.45 17.66
C ILE A 226 -8.44 5.74 18.02
N GLU A 227 -8.29 5.38 19.29
CA GLU A 227 -7.16 4.62 19.84
C GLU A 227 -7.30 3.12 19.65
N GLY A 228 -6.18 2.39 19.61
CA GLY A 228 -6.17 0.93 19.52
C GLY A 228 -6.67 0.41 18.17
N TYR A 229 -6.67 1.26 17.14
CA TYR A 229 -7.17 0.88 15.83
C TYR A 229 -6.15 -0.01 15.11
N GLY A 230 -6.62 -1.15 14.60
CA GLY A 230 -5.76 -2.22 14.08
C GLY A 230 -4.88 -1.79 12.91
N TRP A 231 -5.40 -1.04 11.95
CA TRP A 231 -4.60 -0.56 10.81
C TRP A 231 -3.52 0.45 11.20
N GLY A 232 -3.54 1.00 12.42
CA GLY A 232 -2.44 1.83 12.91
C GLY A 232 -1.14 1.05 13.05
N ALA A 233 -1.22 -0.29 13.14
CA ALA A 233 -0.07 -1.19 13.13
C ALA A 233 0.56 -1.37 11.74
N LEU A 234 -0.04 -0.83 10.67
CA LEU A 234 0.55 -0.86 9.32
C LEU A 234 1.91 -0.15 9.27
N SER A 235 2.28 0.66 10.27
CA SER A 235 3.64 1.20 10.41
C SER A 235 4.72 0.10 10.40
N ILE A 236 4.45 -1.07 10.98
CA ILE A 236 5.39 -2.20 10.98
C ILE A 236 5.52 -2.77 9.56
N PHE A 237 4.40 -2.91 8.84
CA PHE A 237 4.38 -3.32 7.44
C PHE A 237 5.22 -2.36 6.58
N LEU A 238 5.05 -1.05 6.76
CA LEU A 238 5.79 -0.02 6.02
C LEU A 238 7.30 -0.08 6.30
N VAL A 239 7.70 -0.32 7.55
CA VAL A 239 9.12 -0.52 7.91
C VAL A 239 9.70 -1.75 7.21
N ILE A 240 9.00 -2.89 7.28
CA ILE A 240 9.47 -4.16 6.71
C ILE A 240 9.58 -4.07 5.19
N HIS A 241 8.53 -3.60 4.51
CA HIS A 241 8.42 -3.69 3.06
C HIS A 241 9.03 -2.50 2.31
N HIS A 242 9.05 -1.30 2.89
CA HIS A 242 9.51 -0.10 2.18
C HIS A 242 10.81 0.49 2.73
N MET A 243 11.14 0.30 4.01
CA MET A 243 12.41 0.79 4.57
C MET A 243 13.50 -0.29 4.57
N LEU A 244 13.17 -1.50 5.02
CA LEU A 244 14.07 -2.66 4.96
C LEU A 244 13.99 -3.39 3.61
N GLY A 245 12.92 -3.15 2.84
CA GLY A 245 12.76 -3.66 1.48
C GLY A 245 12.65 -5.18 1.41
N LEU A 246 12.05 -5.81 2.42
CA LEU A 246 11.86 -7.27 2.46
C LEU A 246 10.59 -7.63 1.68
N LYS A 247 10.74 -8.44 0.63
CA LYS A 247 9.64 -8.85 -0.26
C LYS A 247 9.71 -10.34 -0.53
N GLU A 248 8.63 -11.05 -0.22
CA GLU A 248 8.49 -12.45 -0.64
C GLU A 248 8.12 -12.47 -2.12
N GLU A 249 8.88 -13.21 -2.93
CA GLU A 249 8.56 -13.44 -4.34
C GLU A 249 7.72 -14.72 -4.49
N GLU A 250 8.17 -15.75 -3.78
CA GLU A 250 7.58 -17.08 -3.71
C GLU A 250 8.02 -17.71 -2.38
N ALA A 251 7.38 -18.81 -1.98
CA ALA A 251 7.66 -19.47 -0.72
C ALA A 251 9.16 -19.82 -0.58
N GLY A 252 9.85 -19.17 0.35
CA GLY A 252 11.27 -19.40 0.62
C GLY A 252 12.25 -18.57 -0.20
N THR A 253 11.78 -17.72 -1.12
CA THR A 253 12.62 -16.76 -1.86
C THR A 253 12.31 -15.35 -1.39
N LEU A 254 13.34 -14.65 -0.88
CA LEU A 254 13.23 -13.30 -0.36
C LEU A 254 14.05 -12.34 -1.22
N THR A 255 13.42 -11.29 -1.75
CA THR A 255 14.10 -10.11 -2.26
C THR A 255 14.35 -9.14 -1.10
N VAL A 256 15.58 -8.65 -0.97
CA VAL A 256 16.01 -7.68 0.02
C VAL A 256 16.55 -6.45 -0.69
N ALA A 257 15.85 -5.32 -0.56
CA ALA A 257 16.17 -4.07 -1.24
C ALA A 257 16.06 -2.88 -0.28
N PRO A 258 16.97 -2.76 0.72
CA PRO A 258 16.83 -1.79 1.78
C PRO A 258 16.97 -0.38 1.24
N VAL A 259 16.09 0.50 1.68
CA VAL A 259 16.09 1.92 1.37
C VAL A 259 15.75 2.68 2.63
N LEU A 260 16.78 3.03 3.42
CA LEU A 260 16.52 3.90 4.56
C LEU A 260 16.23 5.32 4.06
N PRO A 261 15.28 6.04 4.67
CA PRO A 261 15.08 7.48 4.49
C PRO A 261 16.34 8.27 4.80
N GLN A 262 16.51 9.46 4.21
CA GLN A 262 17.73 10.25 4.39
C GLN A 262 18.01 10.56 5.87
N ALA A 263 16.97 10.84 6.66
CA ALA A 263 17.07 11.11 8.09
C ALA A 263 17.68 9.95 8.90
N LEU A 264 17.59 8.72 8.40
CA LEU A 264 18.10 7.51 9.06
C LEU A 264 19.48 7.08 8.52
N ARG A 265 20.00 7.69 7.45
CA ARG A 265 21.31 7.36 6.86
C ARG A 265 22.48 8.06 7.57
N ARG A 266 22.55 7.96 8.90
CA ARG A 266 23.69 8.49 9.68
C ARG A 266 24.83 7.47 9.69
N SER A 267 26.04 7.87 9.26
CA SER A 267 27.22 7.00 9.27
C SER A 267 27.41 6.33 10.64
N GLY A 268 27.56 5.01 10.63
CA GLY A 268 27.69 4.17 11.84
C GLY A 268 26.37 3.84 12.55
N ALA A 269 25.22 4.34 12.08
CA ALA A 269 23.94 3.94 12.62
C ALA A 269 23.68 2.46 12.38
N PHE A 270 23.13 1.80 13.40
CA PHE A 270 22.82 0.38 13.41
C PHE A 270 21.33 0.17 13.63
N TYR A 271 20.71 -0.57 12.72
CA TYR A 271 19.30 -0.94 12.76
C TYR A 271 19.19 -2.45 12.84
N LYS A 272 18.28 -2.94 13.68
CA LYS A 272 18.02 -4.37 13.85
C LYS A 272 16.52 -4.63 13.88
N LEU A 273 16.09 -5.65 13.15
CA LEU A 273 14.75 -6.23 13.20
C LEU A 273 14.88 -7.72 13.47
N GLY A 274 14.17 -8.22 14.47
CA GLY A 274 14.08 -9.64 14.73
C GLY A 274 13.80 -9.96 16.20
N PRO A 275 13.36 -11.20 16.47
CA PRO A 275 13.15 -12.28 15.50
C PRO A 275 11.80 -12.12 14.76
N LEU A 276 11.81 -12.19 13.43
CA LEU A 276 10.63 -12.05 12.55
C LEU A 276 10.23 -13.42 11.99
N PRO A 277 9.02 -13.92 12.26
CA PRO A 277 8.51 -15.11 11.58
C PRO A 277 8.37 -14.86 10.07
N TRP A 278 8.98 -15.71 9.25
CA TRP A 278 8.90 -15.66 7.79
C TRP A 278 8.75 -17.06 7.21
N GLY A 279 7.52 -17.43 6.85
CA GLY A 279 7.18 -18.81 6.52
C GLY A 279 7.58 -19.77 7.65
N LYS A 280 8.48 -20.72 7.35
CA LYS A 280 9.01 -21.69 8.33
C LYS A 280 10.28 -21.22 9.05
N GLN A 281 10.77 -20.03 8.74
CA GLN A 281 12.04 -19.50 9.24
C GLN A 281 11.81 -18.38 10.26
N MET A 282 12.79 -18.15 11.11
CA MET A 282 12.88 -16.95 11.96
C MET A 282 14.00 -16.06 11.44
N LEU A 283 13.66 -14.90 10.91
CA LEU A 283 14.62 -13.94 10.35
C LEU A 283 15.12 -12.96 11.40
N ASN A 284 16.41 -12.69 11.37
CA ASN A 284 17.04 -11.53 12.00
C ASN A 284 17.71 -10.71 10.90
N VAL A 285 17.41 -9.41 10.86
CA VAL A 285 17.92 -8.48 9.86
C VAL A 285 18.65 -7.37 10.58
N GLU A 286 19.85 -7.09 10.12
CA GLU A 286 20.69 -6.04 10.66
C GLU A 286 21.29 -5.19 9.56
N CYS A 287 21.20 -3.87 9.70
CA CYS A 287 21.70 -2.91 8.74
C CYS A 287 22.61 -1.90 9.43
N VAL A 288 23.86 -1.81 8.98
CA VAL A 288 24.82 -0.79 9.40
C VAL A 288 24.97 0.23 8.27
N VAL A 289 24.68 1.50 8.56
CA VAL A 289 24.90 2.58 7.61
C VAL A 289 26.39 2.89 7.52
N LYS A 290 26.97 2.82 6.32
CA LYS A 290 28.37 3.22 6.08
C LYS A 290 28.45 4.70 5.81
N ASP A 291 27.62 5.18 4.89
CA ASP A 291 27.52 6.58 4.52
C ASP A 291 26.16 6.88 3.85
N ALA A 292 26.03 8.03 3.18
CA ALA A 292 24.80 8.45 2.51
C ALA A 292 24.36 7.53 1.36
N ARG A 293 25.27 6.72 0.79
CA ARG A 293 25.08 5.87 -0.38
C ARG A 293 25.14 4.38 -0.06
N ALA A 294 25.94 3.98 0.94
CA ALA A 294 26.27 2.58 1.19
C ALA A 294 25.87 2.07 2.57
N TYR A 295 25.67 0.75 2.66
CA TYR A 295 25.36 0.02 3.89
C TYR A 295 26.05 -1.35 3.94
N THR A 296 26.12 -1.95 5.12
CA THR A 296 26.30 -3.40 5.31
C THR A 296 25.00 -4.00 5.80
N MET A 297 24.52 -5.05 5.14
CA MET A 297 23.33 -5.79 5.54
C MET A 297 23.73 -7.19 5.95
N ARG A 298 23.13 -7.66 7.04
CA ARG A 298 23.19 -9.02 7.51
C ARG A 298 21.78 -9.55 7.66
N VAL A 299 21.49 -10.65 6.98
CA VAL A 299 20.24 -11.41 7.12
C VAL A 299 20.61 -12.79 7.64
N GLU A 300 19.92 -13.24 8.67
CA GLU A 300 20.18 -14.52 9.32
C GLU A 300 18.86 -15.25 9.55
N CYS A 301 18.82 -16.53 9.20
CA CYS A 301 17.78 -17.46 9.63
C CYS A 301 18.41 -18.59 10.45
N SER A 302 17.59 -19.52 10.94
CA SER A 302 18.07 -20.63 11.79
C SER A 302 19.10 -21.53 11.10
N THR A 303 19.16 -21.54 9.77
CA THR A 303 20.01 -22.46 9.00
C THR A 303 21.13 -21.76 8.20
N ARG A 304 21.03 -20.46 7.95
CA ARG A 304 21.93 -19.73 7.04
C ARG A 304 22.09 -18.26 7.44
N ARG A 305 23.21 -17.68 7.00
CA ARG A 305 23.52 -16.26 7.16
C ARG A 305 24.03 -15.69 5.83
N TRP A 306 23.53 -14.52 5.49
CA TRP A 306 23.95 -13.69 4.37
C TRP A 306 24.49 -12.37 4.89
N GLU A 307 25.58 -11.91 4.31
CA GLU A 307 26.18 -10.63 4.65
C GLU A 307 26.79 -10.01 3.40
N TRP A 308 26.50 -8.73 3.17
CA TRP A 308 27.00 -8.00 2.01
C TRP A 308 27.10 -6.51 2.28
N GLU A 309 27.94 -5.83 1.51
CA GLU A 309 27.89 -4.39 1.33
C GLU A 309 27.06 -4.07 0.08
N GLY A 310 26.26 -3.01 0.13
CA GLY A 310 25.39 -2.61 -0.97
C GLY A 310 25.13 -1.11 -1.01
N ILE A 311 24.47 -0.68 -2.08
CA ILE A 311 23.95 0.69 -2.22
C ILE A 311 22.44 0.71 -2.01
N TRP A 312 21.91 1.80 -1.45
CA TRP A 312 20.48 1.90 -1.14
C TRP A 312 19.59 1.62 -2.37
N GLY A 313 18.66 0.67 -2.23
CA GLY A 313 17.74 0.24 -3.28
C GLY A 313 18.29 -0.85 -4.20
N GLU A 314 19.53 -1.30 -4.01
CA GLU A 314 20.05 -2.48 -4.71
C GLU A 314 19.30 -3.73 -4.25
N GLU A 315 18.71 -4.45 -5.20
CA GLU A 315 18.00 -5.69 -4.92
C GLU A 315 18.95 -6.88 -4.79
N ARG A 316 18.77 -7.65 -3.72
CA ARG A 316 19.43 -8.94 -3.52
C ARG A 316 18.39 -10.02 -3.30
N LYS A 317 18.42 -11.06 -4.12
CA LYS A 317 17.61 -12.26 -3.91
C LYS A 317 18.37 -13.24 -3.04
N ILE A 318 17.73 -13.75 -1.99
CA ILE A 318 18.25 -14.79 -1.11
C ILE A 318 17.26 -15.95 -1.03
N VAL A 319 17.80 -17.17 -0.98
CA VAL A 319 16.99 -18.40 -0.89
C VAL A 319 17.09 -18.94 0.53
N LEU A 320 15.96 -18.94 1.23
CA LEU A 320 15.83 -19.34 2.63
C LEU A 320 15.75 -20.87 2.81
N LEU A 321 15.55 -21.62 1.72
CA LEU A 321 15.52 -23.08 1.65
C LEU A 321 16.83 -23.66 1.11
#